data_AF-A0A9D6H3K9-F1
#
_entry.id   AF-A0A9D6H3K9-F1
#
_cell.length_a   1.000
_cell.length_b   1.000
_cell.length_c   1.000
_cell.angle_alpha   90.00
_cell.angle_beta   90.00
_cell.angle_gamma   90.00
#
_symmetry.space_group_name_H-M   'P 1'
#
loop_
_entity.id
_entity.type
_entity.pdbx_description
1 polymer ?
#
loop_
_entity_poly.entity_id
_entity_poly.type
_entity_poly.pdbx_seq_one_letter_code
_entity_poly.pdbx_strand_id
1 'polypeptide(L)' 'MSGITPYRTLHDIARAAPGLTRRAEIEAALDELEYLFEVIPPELQEYAEPVIASLRDKLAAATD' A
#
# COMPACT_ATOMS: atom_id res chain seq x y z
N MET A 1 15.75 -13.11 -11.01
CA MET A 1 14.50 -12.89 -10.25
C MET A 1 14.85 -11.90 -9.15
N SER A 2 14.61 -10.61 -9.37
CA SER A 2 14.75 -9.61 -8.30
C SER A 2 13.67 -9.94 -7.27
N GLY A 3 14.05 -10.64 -6.20
CA GLY A 3 13.13 -10.92 -5.10
C GLY A 3 12.58 -9.59 -4.64
N ILE A 4 11.30 -9.34 -4.92
CA ILE A 4 10.54 -8.25 -4.34
C ILE A 4 10.74 -8.44 -2.85
N THR A 5 11.58 -7.59 -2.24
CA THR A 5 11.83 -7.68 -0.81
C THR A 5 10.60 -7.03 -0.19
N PRO A 6 9.71 -7.78 0.46
CA PRO A 6 8.43 -7.24 0.87
C PRO A 6 8.51 -5.97 1.69
N TYR A 7 9.51 -5.93 2.57
CA TYR A 7 9.84 -4.77 3.37
C TYR A 7 10.14 -3.52 2.55
N ARG A 8 10.85 -3.67 1.42
CA ARG A 8 11.19 -2.53 0.58
C ARG A 8 9.96 -1.98 -0.12
N THR A 9 9.14 -2.85 -0.71
CA THR A 9 7.90 -2.44 -1.38
C THR A 9 6.94 -1.78 -0.40
N LEU A 10 6.71 -2.40 0.77
CA LEU A 10 5.88 -1.80 1.81
C LEU A 10 6.42 -0.44 2.27
N HIS A 11 7.74 -0.33 2.47
CA HIS A 11 8.37 0.93 2.87
C HIS A 11 8.24 2.02 1.81
N ASP A 12 8.41 1.66 0.53
CA ASP A 12 8.33 2.58 -0.59
C ASP A 12 6.88 3.10 -0.76
N ILE A 13 5.88 2.21 -0.66
CA ILE A 13 4.45 2.58 -0.65
C ILE A 13 4.12 3.46 0.54
N ALA A 14 4.54 3.09 1.76
CA ALA A 14 4.29 3.88 2.95
C ALA A 14 4.91 5.28 2.88
N ARG A 15 6.08 5.42 2.25
CA ARG A 15 6.73 6.72 2.01
C ARG A 15 5.98 7.56 0.99
N ALA A 16 5.42 6.96 -0.05
CA ALA A 16 4.67 7.66 -1.09
C ALA A 16 3.25 8.04 -0.64
N ALA A 17 2.61 7.21 0.20
CA ALA A 17 1.21 7.34 0.61
C ALA A 17 0.77 8.74 1.07
N PRO A 18 1.55 9.51 1.88
CA PRO A 18 1.17 10.86 2.28
C PRO A 18 0.97 11.82 1.10
N GLY A 19 1.75 11.66 0.02
CA GLY A 19 1.73 12.52 -1.17
C GLY A 19 0.68 12.14 -2.22
N LEU A 20 0.04 10.98 -2.10
CA LEU A 20 -1.02 10.55 -3.01
C LEU A 20 -2.28 11.38 -2.76
N THR A 21 -2.74 12.06 -3.81
CA THR A 21 -3.93 12.93 -3.77
C THR A 21 -4.95 12.58 -4.85
N ARG A 22 -4.52 11.97 -5.96
CA ARG A 22 -5.43 11.54 -7.02
C ARG A 22 -5.99 10.17 -6.72
N ARG A 23 -7.30 10.01 -6.96
CA ARG A 23 -8.02 8.75 -6.79
C ARG A 23 -7.30 7.56 -7.45
N ALA A 24 -6.97 7.68 -8.73
CA ALA A 24 -6.31 6.62 -9.50
C ALA A 24 -4.93 6.22 -8.94
N GLU A 25 -4.18 7.17 -8.36
CA GLU A 25 -2.87 6.89 -7.74
C GLU A 25 -3.03 6.15 -6.42
N ILE A 26 -4.08 6.48 -5.66
CA ILE A 26 -4.41 5.80 -4.40
C ILE A 26 -4.91 4.38 -4.66
N GLU A 27 -5.76 4.18 -5.68
CA GLU A 27 -6.25 2.85 -6.11
C GLU A 27 -5.08 1.97 -6.56
N ALA A 28 -4.17 2.48 -7.40
CA ALA A 28 -3.00 1.72 -7.85
C ALA A 28 -2.08 1.30 -6.68
N ALA A 29 -1.89 2.18 -5.69
CA ALA A 29 -1.10 1.86 -4.50
C ALA A 29 -1.79 0.81 -3.60
N LEU A 30 -3.12 0.83 -3.52
CA LEU A 30 -3.89 -0.19 -2.82
C LEU A 30 -3.76 -1.55 -3.51
N ASP A 31 -3.92 -1.60 -4.83
CA ASP A 31 -3.80 -2.85 -5.60
C ASP A 31 -2.41 -3.50 -5.43
N GLU A 32 -1.35 -2.69 -5.48
CA GLU A 32 0.02 -3.17 -5.27
C GLU A 32 0.22 -3.69 -3.84
N LEU A 33 -0.37 -3.02 -2.85
CA LEU A 33 -0.27 -3.42 -1.46
C LEU A 33 -1.10 -4.67 -1.15
N GLU A 34 -2.25 -4.85 -1.79
CA GLU A 34 -3.07 -6.06 -1.70
C GLU A 34 -2.35 -7.26 -2.35
N TYR A 35 -1.74 -7.06 -3.53
CA TYR A 35 -0.88 -8.09 -4.14
C TYR A 35 0.29 -8.46 -3.23
N LEU A 36 0.93 -7.47 -2.60
CA LEU A 36 1.97 -7.72 -1.62
C LEU A 36 1.42 -8.53 -0.44
N PHE A 37 0.26 -8.16 0.10
CA PHE A 37 -0.37 -8.82 1.24
C PHE A 37 -0.60 -10.33 1.02
N GLU A 38 -0.94 -10.73 -0.21
CA GLU A 38 -1.14 -12.14 -0.58
C GLU A 38 0.14 -12.99 -0.52
N VAL A 39 1.32 -12.36 -0.70
CA VAL A 39 2.60 -13.08 -0.85
C VAL A 39 3.55 -12.91 0.34
N ILE A 40 3.26 -12.00 1.27
CA ILE A 40 4.11 -11.77 2.44
C ILE A 40 3.85 -12.76 3.58
N PRO A 41 4.87 -13.09 4.39
CA PRO A 41 4.69 -13.85 5.62
C PRO A 41 3.66 -13.19 6.55
N PRO A 42 2.87 -13.97 7.31
CA PRO A 42 1.85 -13.45 8.22
C PRO A 42 2.38 -12.42 9.22
N GLU A 43 3.62 -12.57 9.67
CA GLU A 43 4.26 -11.64 10.61
C GLU A 43 4.47 -10.25 9.99
N LEU A 44 4.48 -10.15 8.66
CA LEU A 44 4.64 -8.89 7.94
C LEU A 44 3.30 -8.23 7.61
N GLN A 45 2.21 -9.00 7.62
CA GLN A 45 0.87 -8.49 7.33
C GLN A 45 0.44 -7.42 8.33
N GLU A 46 0.80 -7.59 9.60
CA GLU A 46 0.55 -6.60 10.67
C GLU A 46 1.11 -5.20 10.33
N TYR A 47 2.23 -5.13 9.59
CA TYR A 47 2.81 -3.84 9.17
C TYR A 47 2.12 -3.24 7.93
N ALA A 48 1.47 -4.08 7.11
CA ALA A 48 0.76 -3.64 5.91
C ALA A 48 -0.65 -3.13 6.21
N GLU A 49 -1.35 -3.74 7.17
CA GLU A 49 -2.69 -3.34 7.61
C GLU A 49 -2.86 -1.83 7.86
N PRO A 50 -2.00 -1.13 8.64
CA PRO A 50 -2.16 0.30 8.87
C PRO A 50 -1.97 1.14 7.60
N VAL A 51 -1.13 0.68 6.67
CA VAL A 51 -0.91 1.36 5.39
C VAL A 51 -2.13 1.19 4.49
N ILE A 52 -2.72 -0.01 4.41
CA ILE A 52 -3.96 -0.29 3.69
C ILE A 52 -5.10 0.58 4.24
N ALA A 53 -5.26 0.63 5.55
CA ALA A 53 -6.29 1.45 6.20
C ALA A 53 -6.12 2.93 5.84
N SER A 54 -4.90 3.47 5.94
CA SER A 54 -4.62 4.88 5.61
C SER A 54 -4.92 5.21 4.14
N LEU A 55 -4.59 4.30 3.21
CA LEU A 55 -4.89 4.49 1.79
C LEU A 55 -6.39 4.41 1.51
N ARG A 56 -7.14 3.54 2.19
CA ARG A 56 -8.61 3.46 2.08
C ARG A 56 -9.28 4.73 2.59
N ASP A 57 -8.83 5.27 3.71
CA ASP A 57 -9.33 6.55 4.24
C ASP A 57 -9.07 7.69 3.25
N LYS A 58 -7.87 7.73 2.65
CA LYS A 58 -7.52 8.67 1.59
C LYS A 58 -8.40 8.51 0.36
N LEU A 59 -8.66 7.27 -0.07
CA LEU A 59 -9.52 6.98 -1.21
C LEU A 59 -10.96 7.45 -0.96
N ALA A 60 -11.47 7.27 0.26
CA ALA A 60 -12.79 7.74 0.66
C ALA A 60 -12.88 9.28 0.68
N ALA A 61 -11.78 9.96 1.03
CA ALA A 61 -11.69 11.42 1.01
C ALA A 61 -11.42 12.01 -0.39
N ALA A 62 -10.92 11.21 -1.33
CA ALA A 62 -10.67 11.62 -2.71
C ALA A 62 -11.99 11.67 -3.49
N THR A 63 -12.57 12.86 -3.59
CA THR A 63 -13.63 13.16 -4.57
C THR A 63 -12.99 13.40 -5.94
N ASP A 64 -13.49 12.73 -6.99
CA ASP A 64 -13.04 12.82 -8.39
C ASP A 64 -12.74 14.26 -8.87
#